data_AF-A0A9R1PQ71-F1
#
_entry.id   AF-A0A9R1PQ71-F1
#
_cell.length_a   1.000
_cell.length_b   1.000
_cell.length_c   1.000
_cell.angle_alpha   90.00
_cell.angle_beta   90.00
_cell.angle_gamma   90.00
#
_symmetry.space_group_name_H-M   'P 1'
#
loop_
_entity.id
_entity.type
_entity.pdbx_description
1 polymer ?
#
loop_
_entity_poly.entity_id
_entity_poly.type
_entity_poly.pdbx_seq_one_letter_code
_entity_poly.pdbx_strand_id
1 'polypeptide(L)'
;MRASGGFIDPVIGRTKEIERVVQIICRRTKNNPILLGEAGVGKTAIAEGLALKIANGDVPIFLVGKRILSLDVALLMAGAKERGELEARVTSLIREVRKADDVILFIDEVHTLIGSGIAGRGNKGAGLDIANLLKPALARGELQCIASTTLDEHRLHFEKDKALARRFQPVYVNEPSQEDAVKILLGLREKYETYHKCKYTLEGINAAVYLSVRYIPDRHLPDKAIDLIDEAGSRARMESFKKKKEEQCSIILKSPDEYWQEIRAVQAMHEVALTNRLKYSLNENDQENEVNVEVLDDSKTSPTATPSASADEPSVVGLEEIARVTSLWSGIPVQQLTADERKLLVGLDDELRKRVIGQDDAVVAISRAVKRSRTGMSDPDRPIATLLFCGPTGVGKTELTKALASTYFGSESAMVRLDMSEYMERHAVSKLIGSPPGYMGFGEGGTLTEAVRRKPFTVVLFDEIEKAHPDIFNILLQVFEDGHLTDSQVLDPDIRDITFCSR
;
A
#
# COMPACT_ATOMS: atom_id res chain seq x y z
N MET A 1 1.04 30.77 1.99
CA MET A 1 1.82 30.15 3.08
C MET A 1 1.09 28.89 3.52
N ARG A 2 1.55 27.69 3.13
CA ARG A 2 0.86 26.43 3.48
C ARG A 2 0.97 26.12 4.98
N ALA A 3 2.17 26.25 5.54
CA ALA A 3 2.46 26.02 6.96
C ALA A 3 1.64 26.95 7.88
N SER A 4 1.77 28.27 7.68
CA SER A 4 1.05 29.28 8.48
C SER A 4 -0.46 29.26 8.30
N GLY A 5 -0.97 28.61 7.24
CA GLY A 5 -2.40 28.44 6.98
C GLY A 5 -2.98 27.13 7.51
N GLY A 6 -2.18 26.27 8.16
CA GLY A 6 -2.64 24.97 8.67
C GLY A 6 -2.86 23.90 7.60
N PHE A 7 -2.37 24.12 6.37
CA PHE A 7 -2.54 23.21 5.23
C PHE A 7 -1.44 22.16 5.10
N ILE A 8 -0.60 22.01 6.13
CA ILE A 8 0.45 20.99 6.18
C ILE A 8 0.03 19.91 7.17
N ASP A 9 0.34 18.66 6.85
CA ASP A 9 0.07 17.53 7.73
C ASP A 9 1.03 17.49 8.92
N PRO A 10 0.58 17.01 10.09
CA PRO A 10 1.46 16.88 11.25
C PRO A 10 2.59 15.89 10.92
N VAL A 11 3.83 16.35 11.11
CA VAL A 11 5.01 15.52 10.86
C VAL A 11 5.36 14.75 12.13
N ILE A 12 5.20 13.43 12.07
CA ILE A 12 5.34 12.52 13.22
C ILE A 12 6.58 11.65 13.04
N GLY A 13 7.36 11.49 14.10
CA GLY A 13 8.50 10.56 14.14
C GLY A 13 9.77 10.99 13.40
N ARG A 14 9.82 12.20 12.80
CA ARG A 14 10.97 12.69 12.00
C ARG A 14 11.81 13.78 12.66
N THR A 15 11.80 13.85 13.99
CA THR A 15 12.49 14.94 14.74
C THR A 15 14.00 14.93 14.53
N LYS A 16 14.64 13.75 14.55
CA LYS A 16 16.09 13.60 14.36
C LYS A 16 16.54 14.05 12.97
N GLU A 17 15.80 13.67 11.94
CA GLU A 17 16.08 14.05 10.56
C GLU A 17 15.89 15.55 10.34
N ILE A 18 14.82 16.14 10.90
CA ILE A 18 14.59 17.59 10.85
C ILE A 18 15.71 18.35 11.57
N GLU A 19 16.09 17.92 12.78
CA GLU A 19 17.22 18.52 13.51
C GLU A 19 18.52 18.42 12.72
N ARG A 20 18.76 17.29 12.06
CA ARG A 20 19.93 17.10 11.20
C ARG A 20 19.91 18.05 10.00
N VAL A 21 18.75 18.22 9.36
CA VAL A 21 18.56 19.19 8.27
C VAL A 21 18.85 20.60 8.76
N VAL A 22 18.28 21.00 9.92
CA VAL A 22 18.56 22.29 10.56
C VAL A 22 20.07 22.47 10.73
N GLN A 23 20.75 21.54 11.40
CA GLN A 23 22.21 21.59 11.64
C GLN A 23 23.01 21.81 10.35
N ILE A 24 22.63 21.16 9.25
CA ILE A 24 23.31 21.31 7.97
C ILE A 24 23.09 22.71 7.40
N ILE A 25 21.85 23.19 7.40
CA ILE A 25 21.48 24.52 6.89
C ILE A 25 22.22 25.63 7.65
N CYS A 26 22.51 25.45 8.95
CA CYS A 26 23.29 26.40 9.76
C CYS A 26 24.77 26.51 9.39
N ARG A 27 25.32 25.59 8.59
CA ARG A 27 26.77 25.55 8.32
C ARG A 27 27.18 26.73 7.45
N ARG A 28 28.42 27.20 7.64
CA ARG A 28 29.03 28.22 6.78
C ARG A 28 29.32 27.72 5.36
N THR A 29 29.62 26.43 5.21
CA THR A 29 29.93 25.78 3.93
C THR A 29 29.31 24.39 3.90
N LYS A 30 28.91 23.89 2.71
CA LYS A 30 28.20 22.61 2.55
C LYS A 30 26.90 22.58 3.38
N ASN A 31 26.12 23.64 3.18
CA ASN A 31 24.89 23.93 3.90
C ASN A 31 23.62 23.50 3.14
N ASN A 32 23.78 22.61 2.16
CA ASN A 32 22.68 22.04 1.39
C ASN A 32 22.48 20.60 1.83
N PRO A 33 21.42 20.26 2.58
CA PRO A 33 21.10 18.88 2.89
C PRO A 33 20.53 18.17 1.64
N ILE A 34 20.87 16.89 1.49
CA ILE A 34 20.21 15.98 0.54
C ILE A 34 19.59 14.82 1.32
N LEU A 35 18.27 14.69 1.23
CA LEU A 35 17.48 13.63 1.83
C LEU A 35 17.59 12.39 0.94
N LEU A 36 18.18 11.32 1.49
CA LEU A 36 18.42 10.06 0.80
C LEU A 36 17.59 8.96 1.46
N GLY A 37 16.71 8.34 0.70
CA GLY A 37 15.88 7.24 1.19
C GLY A 37 14.97 6.74 0.07
N GLU A 38 14.29 5.62 0.30
CA GLU A 38 13.41 5.02 -0.71
C GLU A 38 12.24 5.94 -1.09
N ALA A 39 11.53 5.62 -2.17
CA ALA A 39 10.30 6.31 -2.52
C ALA A 39 9.22 6.01 -1.46
N GLY A 40 8.40 7.01 -1.11
CA GLY A 40 7.31 6.84 -0.15
C GLY A 40 7.68 6.95 1.34
N VAL A 41 8.97 7.03 1.72
CA VAL A 41 9.36 7.12 3.16
C VAL A 41 9.03 8.47 3.85
N GLY A 42 8.54 9.46 3.10
CA GLY A 42 8.18 10.78 3.63
C GLY A 42 9.32 11.81 3.60
N LYS A 43 10.15 11.83 2.54
CA LYS A 43 11.20 12.84 2.35
C LYS A 43 10.63 14.27 2.31
N THR A 44 9.53 14.47 1.60
CA THR A 44 8.82 15.75 1.51
C THR A 44 8.26 16.19 2.86
N ALA A 45 7.77 15.25 3.68
CA ALA A 45 7.29 15.53 5.02
C ALA A 45 8.38 16.12 5.93
N ILE A 46 9.66 15.79 5.74
CA ILE A 46 10.76 16.40 6.50
C ILE A 46 10.91 17.89 6.16
N ALA A 47 10.81 18.24 4.87
CA ALA A 47 10.88 19.64 4.44
C ALA A 47 9.67 20.44 4.93
N GLU A 48 8.48 19.85 4.88
CA GLU A 48 7.25 20.42 5.44
C GLU A 48 7.33 20.58 6.97
N GLY A 49 7.92 19.61 7.67
CA GLY A 49 8.15 19.66 9.12
C GLY A 49 9.10 20.78 9.52
N LEU A 50 10.14 21.02 8.72
CA LEU A 50 10.99 22.18 8.88
C LEU A 50 10.21 23.49 8.66
N ALA A 51 9.34 23.55 7.64
CA ALA A 51 8.51 24.73 7.39
C ALA A 51 7.57 25.04 8.56
N LEU A 52 6.98 24.00 9.17
CA LEU A 52 6.17 24.12 10.39
C LEU A 52 6.99 24.65 11.58
N LYS A 53 8.21 24.13 11.79
CA LYS A 53 9.10 24.63 12.85
C LYS A 53 9.46 26.10 12.66
N ILE A 54 9.77 26.51 11.42
CA ILE A 54 10.06 27.92 11.11
C ILE A 54 8.83 28.79 11.37
N ALA A 55 7.64 28.34 10.97
CA ALA A 55 6.39 29.06 11.20
C ALA A 55 6.06 29.20 12.70
N ASN A 56 6.38 28.20 13.51
CA ASN A 56 6.17 28.20 14.96
C ASN A 56 7.29 28.94 15.72
N GLY A 57 8.38 29.34 15.06
CA GLY A 57 9.55 29.91 15.72
C GLY A 57 10.40 28.91 16.51
N ASP A 58 10.17 27.59 16.36
CA ASP A 58 10.96 26.52 16.97
C ASP A 58 12.20 26.20 16.12
N VAL A 59 12.96 27.24 15.78
CA VAL A 59 14.21 27.15 15.03
C VAL A 59 15.21 28.15 15.56
N PRO A 60 16.52 27.90 15.39
CA PRO A 60 17.52 28.90 15.74
C PRO A 60 17.30 30.24 15.01
N ILE A 61 17.79 31.32 15.62
CA ILE A 61 17.48 32.71 15.20
C ILE A 61 17.79 33.03 13.73
N PHE A 62 18.78 32.35 13.14
CA PHE A 62 19.18 32.53 11.74
C PHE A 62 18.22 31.89 10.73
N LEU A 63 17.33 30.99 11.16
CA LEU A 63 16.26 30.42 10.33
C LEU A 63 14.91 31.11 10.54
N VAL A 64 14.80 31.95 11.57
CA VAL A 64 13.56 32.70 11.82
C VAL A 64 13.27 33.62 10.65
N GLY A 65 12.04 33.57 10.15
CA GLY A 65 11.60 34.37 9.00
C GLY A 65 12.02 33.83 7.62
N LYS A 66 12.80 32.73 7.56
CA LYS A 66 13.07 32.06 6.27
C LYS A 66 11.80 31.41 5.71
N ARG A 67 11.73 31.26 4.39
CA ARG A 67 10.63 30.64 3.66
C ARG A 67 11.15 29.44 2.88
N ILE A 68 10.45 28.31 3.01
CA ILE A 68 10.74 27.13 2.19
C ILE A 68 9.82 27.16 0.96
N LEU A 69 10.41 27.11 -0.23
CA LEU A 69 9.68 27.09 -1.50
C LEU A 69 10.01 25.81 -2.28
N SER A 70 8.99 25.05 -2.66
CA SER A 70 9.15 23.87 -3.52
C SER A 70 9.34 24.30 -4.96
N LEU A 71 10.36 23.77 -5.63
CA LEU A 71 10.58 23.91 -7.06
C LEU A 71 9.78 22.85 -7.81
N ASP A 72 8.87 23.28 -8.67
CA ASP A 72 8.19 22.40 -9.62
C ASP A 72 8.95 22.39 -10.96
N VAL A 73 9.60 21.27 -11.25
CA VAL A 73 10.39 21.08 -12.47
C VAL A 73 9.50 21.06 -13.72
N ALA A 74 8.27 20.53 -13.61
CA ALA A 74 7.34 20.48 -14.74
C ALA A 74 6.90 21.90 -15.13
N LEU A 75 6.60 22.77 -14.16
CA LEU A 75 6.30 24.17 -14.43
C LEU A 75 7.50 24.95 -14.98
N LEU A 76 8.71 24.61 -14.53
CA LEU A 76 9.93 25.21 -15.06
C LEU A 76 10.09 24.88 -16.56
N MET A 77 9.81 23.64 -16.95
CA MET A 77 9.84 23.17 -18.33
C MET A 77 8.64 23.62 -19.17
N ALA A 78 7.48 23.84 -18.54
CA ALA A 78 6.24 24.19 -19.23
C ALA A 78 6.38 25.49 -20.03
N GLY A 79 6.20 25.39 -21.35
CA GLY A 79 6.27 26.54 -22.26
C GLY A 79 7.69 27.01 -22.59
N ALA A 80 8.74 26.29 -22.17
CA ALA A 80 10.07 26.46 -22.73
C ALA A 80 10.19 25.59 -23.99
N LYS A 81 10.11 26.21 -25.17
CA LYS A 81 10.25 25.49 -26.45
C LYS A 81 11.71 25.29 -26.82
N GLU A 82 12.56 26.21 -26.36
CA GLU A 82 13.99 26.20 -26.61
C GLU A 82 14.78 26.07 -25.31
N ARG A 83 15.94 25.44 -25.39
CA ARG A 83 16.87 25.28 -24.26
C ARG A 83 17.25 26.64 -23.64
N GLY A 84 17.47 27.67 -24.46
CA GLY A 84 17.83 29.01 -23.98
C GLY A 84 16.77 29.67 -23.10
N GLU A 85 15.49 29.45 -23.39
CA GLU A 85 14.37 29.95 -22.57
C GLU A 85 14.37 29.32 -21.18
N LEU A 86 14.67 28.02 -21.10
CA LEU A 86 14.79 27.31 -19.84
C LEU A 86 15.98 27.82 -19.01
N GLU A 87 17.14 27.98 -19.65
CA GLU A 87 18.34 28.51 -18.99
C GLU A 87 18.10 29.93 -18.45
N ALA A 88 17.38 30.77 -19.21
CA ALA A 88 16.98 32.10 -18.77
C ALA A 88 16.05 32.06 -17.55
N ARG A 89 15.07 31.14 -17.52
CA ARG A 89 14.17 30.94 -16.36
C ARG A 89 14.92 30.49 -15.12
N VAL A 90 15.80 29.50 -15.23
CA VAL A 90 16.64 29.03 -14.11
C VAL A 90 17.53 30.17 -13.60
N THR A 91 18.11 30.95 -14.51
CA THR A 91 18.95 32.09 -14.14
C THR A 91 18.14 33.19 -13.44
N SER A 92 16.90 33.45 -13.89
CA SER A 92 15.99 34.39 -13.22
C SER A 92 15.64 33.91 -11.81
N LEU A 93 15.31 32.63 -11.66
CA LEU A 93 14.99 32.03 -10.37
C LEU A 93 16.16 32.18 -9.39
N ILE A 94 17.40 31.88 -9.80
CA ILE A 94 18.58 32.05 -8.95
C ILE A 94 18.75 33.52 -8.53
N ARG A 95 18.53 34.48 -9.44
CA ARG A 95 18.62 35.91 -9.12
C ARG A 95 17.55 36.34 -8.12
N GLU A 96 16.32 35.87 -8.27
CA GLU A 96 15.21 36.18 -7.36
C GLU A 96 15.45 35.62 -5.96
N VAL A 97 15.87 34.36 -5.86
CA VAL A 97 16.22 33.71 -4.58
C VAL A 97 17.35 34.47 -3.89
N ARG A 98 18.40 34.84 -4.64
CA ARG A 98 19.53 35.62 -4.12
C ARG A 98 19.09 37.01 -3.62
N LYS A 99 18.16 37.67 -4.33
CA LYS A 99 17.67 39.01 -3.95
C LYS A 99 16.79 38.96 -2.70
N ALA A 100 16.03 37.88 -2.54
CA ALA A 100 15.13 37.72 -1.41
C ALA A 100 15.90 37.45 -0.10
N ASP A 101 17.01 36.69 -0.17
CA ASP A 101 17.87 36.29 0.96
C ASP A 101 17.13 35.59 2.12
N ASP A 102 15.83 35.36 2.01
CA ASP A 102 14.99 34.69 3.00
C ASP A 102 14.46 33.34 2.48
N VAL A 103 14.88 32.89 1.30
CA VAL A 103 14.35 31.68 0.64
C VAL A 103 15.30 30.50 0.75
N ILE A 104 14.76 29.35 1.16
CA ILE A 104 15.38 28.03 1.05
C ILE A 104 14.58 27.23 0.03
N LEU A 105 15.25 26.77 -1.03
CA LEU A 105 14.60 26.04 -2.11
C LEU A 105 14.50 24.55 -1.77
N PHE A 106 13.32 23.96 -1.81
CA PHE A 106 13.14 22.51 -1.77
C PHE A 106 13.08 21.97 -3.20
N ILE A 107 13.95 21.02 -3.53
CA ILE A 107 14.01 20.36 -4.83
C ILE A 107 13.73 18.89 -4.60
N ASP A 108 12.54 18.45 -4.99
CA ASP A 108 12.23 17.03 -5.02
C ASP A 108 12.87 16.36 -6.24
N GLU A 109 13.18 15.08 -6.11
CA GLU A 109 13.77 14.27 -7.19
C GLU A 109 14.93 14.98 -7.92
N VAL A 110 15.94 15.45 -7.18
CA VAL A 110 17.02 16.31 -7.72
C VAL A 110 17.79 15.69 -8.90
N HIS A 111 17.76 14.35 -9.03
CA HIS A 111 18.37 13.64 -10.15
C HIS A 111 17.74 14.04 -11.52
N THR A 112 16.47 14.45 -11.53
CA THR A 112 15.77 14.95 -12.74
C THR A 112 16.45 16.19 -13.34
N LEU A 113 17.11 17.00 -12.51
CA LEU A 113 17.85 18.19 -12.93
C LEU A 113 19.28 17.91 -13.41
N ILE A 114 19.80 16.70 -13.13
CA ILE A 114 21.21 16.33 -13.36
C ILE A 114 21.37 15.50 -14.63
N GLY A 115 20.29 14.94 -15.16
CA GLY A 115 20.19 14.42 -16.54
C GLY A 115 21.45 13.71 -17.05
N SER A 116 21.73 12.49 -16.56
CA SER A 116 22.61 11.56 -17.29
C SER A 116 22.07 11.35 -18.70
N GLY A 117 22.88 11.60 -19.71
CA GLY A 117 22.55 11.31 -21.11
C GLY A 117 22.42 9.83 -21.44
N ILE A 118 21.49 9.09 -20.82
CA ILE A 118 21.25 7.67 -21.12
C ILE A 118 19.86 7.48 -21.75
N ALA A 119 19.90 7.46 -23.09
CA ALA A 119 19.30 6.46 -23.96
C ALA A 119 17.82 6.09 -23.81
N GLY A 120 16.92 7.03 -24.15
CA GLY A 120 15.74 6.65 -24.93
C GLY A 120 16.18 6.34 -26.36
N ARG A 121 16.04 5.08 -26.81
CA ARG A 121 16.15 4.69 -28.23
C ARG A 121 15.23 5.58 -29.07
N GLY A 122 15.78 6.61 -29.69
CA GLY A 122 15.06 7.45 -30.65
C GLY A 122 15.48 8.92 -30.69
N ASN A 123 15.82 9.54 -29.56
CA ASN A 123 16.20 10.96 -29.52
C ASN A 123 17.54 11.17 -28.82
N LYS A 124 18.61 11.26 -29.62
CA LYS A 124 19.92 11.74 -29.16
C LYS A 124 19.78 13.21 -28.71
N GLY A 125 19.83 13.48 -27.40
CA GLY A 125 20.20 14.81 -26.87
C GLY A 125 19.20 15.57 -25.98
N ALA A 126 18.12 14.95 -25.47
CA ALA A 126 17.08 15.67 -24.71
C ALA A 126 17.24 15.66 -23.17
N GLY A 127 18.41 15.28 -22.63
CA GLY A 127 18.69 15.44 -21.20
C GLY A 127 19.12 16.87 -20.89
N LEU A 128 18.29 17.62 -20.16
CA LEU A 128 18.60 18.99 -19.72
C LEU A 128 19.54 18.94 -18.52
N ASP A 129 20.82 19.26 -18.72
CA ASP A 129 21.79 19.38 -17.63
C ASP A 129 21.71 20.79 -16.99
N ILE A 130 20.67 20.98 -16.16
CA ILE A 130 20.45 22.21 -15.38
C ILE A 130 21.48 22.32 -14.25
N ALA A 131 22.09 21.21 -13.84
CA ALA A 131 23.07 21.17 -12.76
C ALA A 131 24.26 22.10 -13.01
N ASN A 132 24.70 22.27 -14.27
CA ASN A 132 25.76 23.22 -14.61
C ASN A 132 25.44 24.68 -14.29
N LEU A 133 24.16 25.08 -14.34
CA LEU A 133 23.72 26.43 -13.98
C LEU A 133 23.64 26.61 -12.46
N LEU A 134 23.35 25.54 -11.71
CA LEU A 134 23.22 25.57 -10.26
C LEU A 134 24.57 25.50 -9.53
N LYS A 135 25.56 24.79 -10.09
CA LYS A 135 26.90 24.59 -9.49
C LYS A 135 27.55 25.89 -9.01
N PRO A 136 27.60 27.00 -9.80
CA PRO A 136 28.23 28.24 -9.35
C PRO A 136 27.49 28.89 -8.18
N ALA A 137 26.15 28.88 -8.21
CA ALA A 137 25.31 29.48 -7.16
C ALA A 137 25.44 28.70 -5.84
N LEU A 138 25.43 27.37 -5.91
CA LEU A 138 25.65 26.48 -4.77
C LEU A 138 27.08 26.58 -4.21
N ALA A 139 28.08 26.78 -5.08
CA ALA A 139 29.48 26.94 -4.66
C ALA A 139 29.74 28.25 -3.93
N ARG A 140 29.10 29.35 -4.37
CA ARG A 140 29.21 30.67 -3.73
C ARG A 140 28.33 30.82 -2.49
N GLY A 141 27.43 29.87 -2.23
CA GLY A 141 26.44 29.97 -1.15
C GLY A 141 25.33 30.99 -1.45
N GLU A 142 25.17 31.41 -2.71
CA GLU A 142 24.11 32.31 -3.15
C GLU A 142 22.75 31.62 -3.25
N LEU A 143 22.77 30.28 -3.38
CA LEU A 143 21.60 29.43 -3.39
C LEU A 143 21.71 28.43 -2.24
N GLN A 144 20.71 28.42 -1.37
CA GLN A 144 20.55 27.41 -0.33
C GLN A 144 19.35 26.52 -0.70
N CYS A 145 19.56 25.20 -0.68
CA CYS A 145 18.51 24.26 -1.00
C CYS A 145 18.51 22.99 -0.15
N ILE A 146 17.34 22.37 -0.05
CA ILE A 146 17.11 21.04 0.48
C ILE A 146 16.75 20.17 -0.72
N ALA A 147 17.54 19.13 -1.00
CA ALA A 147 17.29 18.21 -2.10
C ALA A 147 16.74 16.87 -1.60
N SER A 148 15.99 16.17 -2.43
CA SER A 148 15.44 14.83 -2.17
C SER A 148 15.74 13.92 -3.38
N THR A 149 16.10 12.65 -3.15
CA THR A 149 16.27 11.61 -4.20
C THR A 149 16.30 10.21 -3.56
N THR A 150 16.20 9.15 -4.37
CA THR A 150 16.44 7.77 -3.91
C THR A 150 17.93 7.44 -3.81
N LEU A 151 18.25 6.37 -3.07
CA LEU A 151 19.64 5.92 -2.93
C LEU A 151 20.25 5.48 -4.28
N ASP A 152 19.45 4.83 -5.11
CA ASP A 152 19.88 4.33 -6.42
C ASP A 152 20.15 5.47 -7.39
N GLU A 153 19.25 6.44 -7.48
CA GLU A 153 19.44 7.64 -8.31
C GLU A 153 20.64 8.46 -7.86
N HIS A 154 20.85 8.57 -6.54
CA HIS A 154 22.00 9.25 -5.99
C HIS A 154 23.31 8.59 -6.47
N ARG A 155 23.42 7.26 -6.40
CA ARG A 155 24.59 6.52 -6.88
C ARG A 155 24.75 6.62 -8.40
N LEU A 156 23.65 6.47 -9.15
CA LEU A 156 23.66 6.41 -10.61
C LEU A 156 23.94 7.76 -11.27
N HIS A 157 23.45 8.86 -10.70
CA HIS A 157 23.48 10.19 -11.33
C HIS A 157 24.23 11.22 -10.50
N PHE A 158 23.98 11.29 -9.19
CA PHE A 158 24.47 12.38 -8.35
C PHE A 158 25.95 12.22 -7.95
N GLU A 159 26.37 11.03 -7.52
CA GLU A 159 27.74 10.75 -7.07
C GLU A 159 28.78 10.83 -8.19
N LYS A 160 28.35 10.59 -9.44
CA LYS A 160 29.20 10.74 -10.63
C LYS A 160 29.68 12.18 -10.79
N ASP A 161 28.86 13.16 -10.41
CA ASP A 161 29.23 14.58 -10.42
C ASP A 161 29.88 15.00 -9.10
N LYS A 162 31.21 14.83 -9.02
CA LYS A 162 31.99 15.22 -7.84
C LYS A 162 31.89 16.71 -7.50
N ALA A 163 31.60 17.59 -8.46
CA ALA A 163 31.52 19.03 -8.19
C ALA A 163 30.22 19.36 -7.44
N LEU A 164 29.11 18.77 -7.86
CA LEU A 164 27.81 18.93 -7.22
C LEU A 164 27.76 18.18 -5.88
N ALA A 165 28.19 16.91 -5.84
CA ALA A 165 28.16 16.07 -4.64
C ALA A 165 28.88 16.71 -3.44
N ARG A 166 29.98 17.45 -3.69
CA ARG A 166 30.73 18.16 -2.64
C ARG A 166 29.99 19.34 -2.00
N ARG A 167 28.87 19.78 -2.56
CA ARG A 167 28.04 20.90 -2.06
C ARG A 167 26.92 20.43 -1.15
N PHE A 168 26.59 19.15 -1.19
CA PHE A 168 25.52 18.55 -0.42
C PHE A 168 26.05 17.73 0.75
N GLN A 169 25.24 17.62 1.78
CA GLN A 169 25.48 16.75 2.93
C GLN A 169 24.35 15.74 3.03
N PRO A 170 24.62 14.42 2.99
CA PRO A 170 23.59 13.41 3.05
C PRO A 170 22.90 13.38 4.41
N VAL A 171 21.59 13.17 4.37
CA VAL A 171 20.71 12.84 5.49
C VAL A 171 19.94 11.59 5.08
N TYR A 172 20.24 10.47 5.73
CA TYR A 172 19.56 9.21 5.46
C TYR A 172 18.18 9.22 6.11
N VAL A 173 17.16 8.85 5.33
CA VAL A 173 15.76 8.77 5.72
C VAL A 173 15.34 7.33 5.54
N ASN A 174 15.21 6.63 6.67
CA ASN A 174 14.80 5.24 6.66
C ASN A 174 13.27 5.13 6.71
N GLU A 175 12.76 3.99 6.28
CA GLU A 175 11.37 3.60 6.49
C GLU A 175 11.02 3.68 7.99
N PRO A 176 9.87 4.27 8.38
CA PRO A 176 9.47 4.34 9.78
C PRO A 176 9.11 2.94 10.32
N SER A 177 9.23 2.77 11.63
CA SER A 177 8.75 1.54 12.29
C SER A 177 7.24 1.38 12.13
N GLN A 178 6.71 0.16 12.26
CA GLN A 178 5.26 -0.07 12.21
C GLN A 178 4.52 0.75 13.28
N GLU A 179 5.08 0.87 14.47
CA GLU A 179 4.51 1.68 15.56
C GLU A 179 4.45 3.17 15.20
N ASP A 180 5.51 3.69 14.57
CA ASP A 180 5.55 5.09 14.16
C ASP A 180 4.65 5.35 12.95
N ALA A 181 4.52 4.39 12.03
CA ALA A 181 3.57 4.43 10.94
C ALA A 181 2.12 4.49 11.45
N VAL A 182 1.77 3.71 12.48
CA VAL A 182 0.45 3.80 13.14
C VAL A 182 0.22 5.19 13.71
N LYS A 183 1.22 5.79 14.39
CA LYS A 183 1.12 7.17 14.91
C LYS A 183 0.93 8.18 13.78
N ILE A 184 1.62 8.02 12.66
CA ILE A 184 1.46 8.85 11.46
C ILE A 184 0.01 8.79 10.97
N LEU A 185 -0.55 7.58 10.80
CA LEU A 185 -1.93 7.40 10.35
C LEU A 185 -2.95 7.96 11.34
N LEU A 186 -2.70 7.84 12.65
CA LEU A 186 -3.54 8.45 13.69
C LEU A 186 -3.54 9.99 13.59
N GLY A 187 -2.40 10.60 13.24
CA GLY A 187 -2.31 12.05 13.01
C GLY A 187 -3.03 12.51 11.73
N LEU A 188 -3.12 11.65 10.72
CA LEU A 188 -3.82 11.93 9.46
C LEU A 188 -5.31 11.57 9.49
N ARG A 189 -5.72 10.76 10.46
CA ARG A 189 -7.07 10.20 10.59
C ARG A 189 -8.17 11.23 10.43
N GLU A 190 -8.13 12.32 11.20
CA GLU A 190 -9.19 13.34 11.20
C GLU A 190 -9.40 13.97 9.81
N LYS A 191 -8.30 14.18 9.06
CA LYS A 191 -8.34 14.75 7.71
C LYS A 191 -9.00 13.78 6.72
N TYR A 192 -8.62 12.50 6.77
CA TYR A 192 -9.23 11.48 5.92
C TYR A 192 -10.69 11.18 6.29
N GLU A 193 -11.03 11.15 7.59
CA GLU A 193 -12.41 10.99 8.05
C GLU A 193 -13.30 12.11 7.52
N THR A 194 -12.83 13.36 7.60
CA THR A 194 -13.54 14.53 7.09
C THR A 194 -13.67 14.49 5.56
N TYR A 195 -12.59 14.13 4.86
CA TYR A 195 -12.56 14.11 3.40
C TYR A 195 -13.48 13.02 2.82
N HIS A 196 -13.44 11.81 3.38
CA HIS A 196 -14.21 10.65 2.92
C HIS A 196 -15.59 10.53 3.55
N LYS A 197 -15.89 11.29 4.62
CA LYS A 197 -17.12 11.16 5.42
C LYS A 197 -17.30 9.76 5.99
N CYS A 198 -16.21 9.19 6.50
CA CYS A 198 -16.18 7.87 7.12
C CYS A 198 -15.46 7.95 8.49
N LYS A 199 -15.55 6.90 9.29
CA LYS A 199 -14.81 6.75 10.54
C LYS A 199 -13.86 5.57 10.45
N TYR A 200 -12.58 5.78 10.74
CA TYR A 200 -11.60 4.69 10.77
C TYR A 200 -11.50 4.12 12.18
N THR A 201 -11.63 2.81 12.31
CA THR A 201 -11.39 2.13 13.59
C THR A 201 -9.89 2.03 13.89
N LEU A 202 -9.53 1.95 15.18
CA LEU A 202 -8.13 1.73 15.56
C LEU A 202 -7.60 0.39 15.01
N GLU A 203 -8.45 -0.63 15.00
CA GLU A 203 -8.15 -1.94 14.40
C GLU A 203 -7.89 -1.84 12.89
N GLY A 204 -8.69 -1.04 12.17
CA GLY A 204 -8.48 -0.78 10.74
C GLY A 204 -7.15 -0.08 10.46
N ILE A 205 -6.77 0.91 11.28
CA ILE A 205 -5.48 1.60 11.14
C ILE A 205 -4.30 0.65 11.37
N ASN A 206 -4.36 -0.14 12.45
CA ASN A 206 -3.34 -1.15 12.73
C ASN A 206 -3.27 -2.21 11.61
N ALA A 207 -4.43 -2.63 11.10
CA ALA A 207 -4.52 -3.57 9.99
C ALA A 207 -3.89 -3.00 8.71
N ALA A 208 -4.07 -1.70 8.42
CA ALA A 208 -3.48 -1.07 7.24
C ALA A 208 -1.95 -1.14 7.25
N VAL A 209 -1.32 -0.86 8.39
CA VAL A 209 0.14 -0.98 8.54
C VAL A 209 0.57 -2.45 8.47
N TYR A 210 -0.07 -3.32 9.22
CA TYR A 210 0.31 -4.74 9.28
C TYR A 210 0.17 -5.44 7.92
N LEU A 211 -0.97 -5.24 7.24
CA LEU A 211 -1.26 -5.86 5.95
C LEU A 211 -0.39 -5.27 4.84
N SER A 212 -0.11 -3.97 4.85
CA SER A 212 0.76 -3.37 3.85
C SER A 212 2.22 -3.85 3.95
N VAL A 213 2.76 -4.01 5.17
CA VAL A 213 4.11 -4.57 5.34
C VAL A 213 4.16 -6.03 4.88
N ARG A 214 3.10 -6.79 5.14
CA ARG A 214 3.09 -8.23 4.87
C ARG A 214 2.82 -8.57 3.40
N TYR A 215 1.92 -7.85 2.74
CA TYR A 215 1.41 -8.21 1.41
C TYR A 215 1.80 -7.24 0.29
N ILE A 216 2.43 -6.11 0.62
CA ILE A 216 2.89 -5.09 -0.35
C ILE A 216 4.38 -4.79 -0.07
N PRO A 217 5.30 -5.69 -0.48
CA PRO A 217 6.73 -5.56 -0.19
C PRO A 217 7.47 -4.58 -1.12
N ASP A 218 6.92 -4.31 -2.30
CA ASP A 218 7.48 -3.44 -3.34
C ASP A 218 7.36 -1.93 -3.01
N ARG A 219 6.60 -1.59 -1.97
CA ARG A 219 6.40 -0.22 -1.49
C ARG A 219 6.87 -0.09 -0.04
N HIS A 220 7.16 1.14 0.36
CA HIS A 220 7.68 1.45 1.70
C HIS A 220 6.63 2.19 2.54
N LEU A 221 6.68 2.01 3.86
CA LEU A 221 5.96 2.83 4.82
C LEU A 221 6.50 4.28 4.84
N PRO A 222 5.66 5.27 5.20
CA PRO A 222 4.25 5.15 5.55
C PRO A 222 3.30 5.17 4.33
N ASP A 223 3.80 5.51 3.14
CA ASP A 223 3.03 5.74 1.90
C ASP A 223 2.06 4.62 1.56
N LYS A 224 2.53 3.36 1.52
CA LYS A 224 1.66 2.21 1.24
C LYS A 224 0.48 2.05 2.21
N ALA A 225 0.65 2.42 3.49
CA ALA A 225 -0.40 2.30 4.49
C ALA A 225 -1.37 3.49 4.44
N ILE A 226 -0.86 4.68 4.10
CA ILE A 226 -1.68 5.87 3.86
C ILE A 226 -2.64 5.62 2.70
N ASP A 227 -2.13 5.10 1.59
CA ASP A 227 -2.97 4.85 0.43
C ASP A 227 -4.03 3.76 0.67
N LEU A 228 -3.71 2.71 1.44
CA LEU A 228 -4.70 1.70 1.81
C LEU A 228 -5.88 2.31 2.60
N ILE A 229 -5.59 3.24 3.51
CA ILE A 229 -6.61 3.98 4.26
C ILE A 229 -7.41 4.90 3.35
N ASP A 230 -6.73 5.61 2.43
CA ASP A 230 -7.37 6.53 1.49
C ASP A 230 -8.32 5.79 0.55
N GLU A 231 -7.88 4.68 -0.05
CA GLU A 231 -8.70 3.87 -0.95
C GLU A 231 -9.84 3.18 -0.20
N ALA A 232 -9.60 2.65 1.00
CA ALA A 232 -10.67 2.08 1.82
C ALA A 232 -11.74 3.11 2.20
N GLY A 233 -11.33 4.35 2.52
CA GLY A 233 -12.24 5.46 2.77
C GLY A 233 -13.06 5.84 1.56
N SER A 234 -12.40 6.00 0.41
CA SER A 234 -13.03 6.29 -0.88
C SER A 234 -14.07 5.21 -1.24
N ARG A 235 -13.70 3.94 -1.05
CA ARG A 235 -14.59 2.81 -1.29
C ARG A 235 -15.79 2.82 -0.34
N ALA A 236 -15.58 3.00 0.96
CA ALA A 236 -16.65 3.03 1.95
C ALA A 236 -17.64 4.17 1.67
N ARG A 237 -17.14 5.33 1.21
CA ARG A 237 -17.97 6.45 0.75
C ARG A 237 -18.81 6.07 -0.45
N MET A 238 -18.22 5.43 -1.46
CA MET A 238 -18.93 4.97 -2.66
C MET A 238 -20.01 3.93 -2.35
N GLU A 239 -19.72 2.96 -1.47
CA GLU A 239 -20.69 1.96 -1.03
C GLU A 239 -21.86 2.61 -0.26
N SER A 240 -21.58 3.59 0.61
CA SER A 240 -22.63 4.35 1.31
C SER A 240 -23.53 5.12 0.34
N PHE A 241 -22.96 5.73 -0.70
CA PHE A 241 -23.72 6.45 -1.72
C PHE A 241 -24.59 5.49 -2.54
N LYS A 242 -24.06 4.32 -2.90
CA LYS A 242 -24.81 3.29 -3.63
C LYS A 242 -26.00 2.77 -2.82
N LYS A 243 -25.81 2.47 -1.53
CA LYS A 243 -26.88 2.06 -0.62
C LYS A 243 -27.98 3.12 -0.53
N LYS A 244 -27.62 4.40 -0.32
CA LYS A 244 -28.58 5.52 -0.29
C LYS A 244 -29.38 5.63 -1.59
N LYS A 245 -28.73 5.42 -2.75
CA LYS A 245 -29.41 5.42 -4.05
C LYS A 245 -30.34 4.22 -4.22
N GLU A 246 -29.92 3.03 -3.78
CA GLU A 246 -30.75 1.82 -3.82
C GLU A 246 -31.97 1.94 -2.90
N GLU A 247 -31.82 2.49 -1.70
CA GLU A 247 -32.92 2.79 -0.78
C GLU A 247 -33.90 3.80 -1.38
N GLN A 248 -33.40 4.89 -1.99
CA GLN A 248 -34.24 5.87 -2.68
C GLN A 248 -34.93 5.29 -3.92
N CYS A 249 -34.25 4.43 -4.69
CA CYS A 249 -34.84 3.75 -5.84
C CYS A 249 -35.84 2.66 -5.43
N SER A 250 -35.63 1.98 -4.29
CA SER A 250 -36.53 0.93 -3.79
C SER A 250 -37.93 1.49 -3.49
N ILE A 251 -38.02 2.73 -3.04
CA ILE A 251 -39.29 3.43 -2.79
C ILE A 251 -40.04 3.69 -4.12
N ILE A 252 -39.31 3.97 -5.21
CA ILE A 252 -39.87 4.26 -6.54
C ILE A 252 -40.22 2.96 -7.30
N LEU A 253 -39.59 1.84 -6.96
CA LEU A 253 -39.74 0.55 -7.64
C LEU A 253 -40.79 -0.39 -7.03
N LYS A 254 -41.37 -0.05 -5.86
CA LYS A 254 -42.51 -0.79 -5.32
C LYS A 254 -43.64 -0.82 -6.35
N SER A 255 -44.14 -2.01 -6.64
CA SER A 255 -45.22 -2.18 -7.61
C SER A 255 -46.50 -1.51 -7.11
N PRO A 256 -47.41 -1.03 -7.99
CA PRO A 256 -48.68 -0.46 -7.56
C PRO A 256 -49.46 -1.38 -6.61
N ASP A 257 -49.37 -2.70 -6.82
CA ASP A 257 -50.05 -3.71 -6.01
C ASP A 257 -49.53 -3.77 -4.56
N GLU A 258 -48.23 -3.61 -4.34
CA GLU A 258 -47.62 -3.55 -3.00
C GLU A 258 -48.06 -2.28 -2.25
N TYR A 259 -48.15 -1.14 -2.95
CA TYR A 259 -48.73 0.09 -2.39
C TYR A 259 -50.19 -0.09 -2.00
N TRP A 260 -51.01 -0.74 -2.83
CA TRP A 260 -52.40 -1.04 -2.51
C TRP A 260 -52.55 -2.06 -1.38
N GLN A 261 -51.59 -2.95 -1.17
CA GLN A 261 -51.56 -3.85 -0.01
C GLN A 261 -51.26 -3.10 1.29
N GLU A 262 -50.28 -2.20 1.29
CA GLU A 262 -49.98 -1.36 2.46
C GLU A 262 -51.17 -0.45 2.83
N ILE A 263 -51.80 0.20 1.85
CA ILE A 263 -53.00 1.03 2.07
C ILE A 263 -54.15 0.20 2.65
N ARG A 264 -54.40 -1.01 2.10
CA ARG A 264 -55.43 -1.91 2.60
C ARG A 264 -55.15 -2.39 4.02
N ALA A 265 -53.89 -2.67 4.35
CA ALA A 265 -53.50 -3.07 5.70
C ALA A 265 -53.77 -1.95 6.72
N VAL A 266 -53.43 -0.70 6.38
CA VAL A 266 -53.71 0.47 7.22
C VAL A 266 -55.21 0.71 7.37
N GLN A 267 -55.99 0.58 6.28
CA GLN A 267 -57.45 0.71 6.33
C GLN A 267 -58.09 -0.37 7.22
N ALA A 268 -57.66 -1.63 7.08
CA ALA A 268 -58.15 -2.72 7.91
C ALA A 268 -57.81 -2.51 9.40
N MET A 269 -56.60 -2.03 9.71
CA MET A 269 -56.24 -1.65 11.08
C MET A 269 -57.13 -0.53 11.62
N HIS A 270 -57.45 0.48 10.80
CA HIS A 270 -58.33 1.58 11.19
C HIS A 270 -59.77 1.12 11.44
N GLU A 271 -60.31 0.23 10.60
CA GLU A 271 -61.64 -0.35 10.78
C GLU A 271 -61.74 -1.18 12.07
N VAL A 272 -60.70 -1.96 12.39
CA VAL A 272 -60.62 -2.72 13.66
C VAL A 272 -60.56 -1.76 14.85
N ALA A 273 -59.81 -0.67 14.76
CA ALA A 273 -59.76 0.34 15.82
C ALA A 273 -61.12 1.03 16.03
N LEU A 274 -61.85 1.35 14.96
CA LEU A 274 -63.18 1.95 15.03
C LEU A 274 -64.23 0.97 15.58
N THR A 275 -64.20 -0.29 15.16
CA THR A 275 -65.11 -1.32 15.69
C THR A 275 -64.85 -1.62 17.16
N ASN A 276 -63.58 -1.62 17.60
CA ASN A 276 -63.27 -1.69 19.02
C ASN A 276 -63.85 -0.47 19.77
N ARG A 277 -63.66 0.75 19.26
CA ARG A 277 -64.23 1.97 19.86
C ARG A 277 -65.76 1.93 19.97
N LEU A 278 -66.45 1.43 18.94
CA LEU A 278 -67.91 1.29 18.92
C LEU A 278 -68.42 0.18 19.86
N LYS A 279 -67.69 -0.94 19.99
CA LYS A 279 -68.00 -1.99 20.97
C LYS A 279 -67.91 -1.49 22.41
N TYR A 280 -66.91 -0.67 22.72
CA TYR A 280 -66.83 -0.03 24.03
C TYR A 280 -68.01 0.94 24.27
N SER A 281 -68.50 1.63 23.24
CA SER A 281 -69.61 2.57 23.35
C SER A 281 -71.00 1.91 23.41
N LEU A 282 -71.16 0.67 22.93
CA LEU A 282 -72.44 -0.07 22.95
C LEU A 282 -72.64 -0.93 24.21
N ASN A 283 -71.57 -1.17 24.98
CA ASN A 283 -71.62 -1.92 26.24
C ASN A 283 -71.93 -1.05 27.47
N GLU A 284 -72.23 0.25 27.30
CA GLU A 284 -72.60 1.16 28.41
C GLU A 284 -74.07 1.05 28.88
N ASN A 285 -74.87 0.10 28.36
CA ASN A 285 -76.31 0.00 28.70
C ASN A 285 -76.73 -1.23 29.54
N ASP A 286 -75.82 -1.98 30.13
CA ASP A 286 -76.17 -2.99 31.15
C ASP A 286 -75.36 -2.80 32.45
N GLN A 287 -76.03 -2.20 33.42
CA GLN A 287 -75.90 -2.30 34.89
C GLN A 287 -74.51 -2.20 35.55
N GLU A 288 -74.38 -1.12 36.33
CA GLU A 288 -73.47 -0.82 37.44
C GLU A 288 -72.81 -2.01 38.14
N ASN A 289 -71.47 -2.07 38.14
CA ASN A 289 -70.63 -2.16 39.37
C ASN A 289 -69.11 -2.13 39.08
N GLU A 290 -68.44 -1.32 39.89
CA GLU A 290 -67.00 -1.11 40.15
C GLU A 290 -65.98 -2.03 39.45
N VAL A 291 -65.14 -1.44 38.58
CA VAL A 291 -63.70 -1.78 38.47
C VAL A 291 -62.91 -0.51 38.12
N ASN A 292 -61.84 -0.25 38.87
CA ASN A 292 -60.81 0.77 38.66
C ASN A 292 -60.47 1.01 37.19
N VAL A 293 -60.64 2.25 36.73
CA VAL A 293 -60.00 2.73 35.50
C VAL A 293 -58.61 3.25 35.88
N GLU A 294 -57.63 2.35 35.94
CA GLU A 294 -56.25 2.76 35.67
C GLU A 294 -56.20 3.18 34.20
N VAL A 295 -56.01 4.48 33.97
CA VAL A 295 -55.63 5.02 32.66
C VAL A 295 -54.18 4.56 32.42
N LEU A 296 -54.05 3.33 31.95
CA LEU A 296 -52.82 2.83 31.35
C LEU A 296 -52.67 3.53 30.00
N ASP A 297 -51.71 4.44 30.00
CA ASP A 297 -51.07 5.11 28.87
C ASP A 297 -50.94 4.20 27.64
N ASP A 298 -51.80 4.40 26.65
CA ASP A 298 -51.86 3.66 25.38
C ASP A 298 -50.75 4.14 24.41
N SER A 299 -49.53 4.33 24.94
CA SER A 299 -48.34 4.81 24.22
C SER A 299 -47.38 3.69 23.82
N LYS A 300 -47.73 2.41 24.02
CA LYS A 300 -46.81 1.29 23.78
C LYS A 300 -47.47 0.04 23.21
N THR A 301 -47.96 0.10 21.98
CA THR A 301 -48.00 -1.10 21.10
C THR A 301 -48.25 -0.69 19.64
N SER A 302 -47.37 0.15 19.10
CA SER A 302 -47.04 0.03 17.67
C SER A 302 -46.11 -1.19 17.52
N PRO A 303 -46.29 -2.04 16.49
CA PRO A 303 -45.29 -3.04 16.17
C PRO A 303 -43.99 -2.28 15.93
N THR A 304 -42.92 -2.76 16.54
CA THR A 304 -41.54 -2.26 16.43
C THR A 304 -41.15 -2.01 14.98
N ALA A 305 -41.51 -0.84 14.46
CA ALA A 305 -40.62 -0.07 13.62
C ALA A 305 -39.44 0.23 14.55
N THR A 306 -38.40 -0.59 14.42
CA THR A 306 -37.04 -0.18 14.76
C THR A 306 -36.92 1.31 14.43
N PRO A 307 -36.49 2.16 15.39
CA PRO A 307 -36.26 3.56 15.07
C PRO A 307 -35.35 3.53 13.85
N SER A 308 -35.84 4.09 12.74
CA SER A 308 -35.09 4.21 11.50
C SER A 308 -33.69 4.68 11.87
N ALA A 309 -32.74 3.75 11.79
CA ALA A 309 -31.34 4.01 12.09
C ALA A 309 -30.99 5.27 11.31
N SER A 310 -30.49 6.26 12.04
CA SER A 310 -30.17 7.59 11.56
C SER A 310 -29.58 7.56 10.15
N ALA A 311 -30.25 8.21 9.21
CA ALA A 311 -29.91 8.30 7.78
C ALA A 311 -28.54 8.97 7.48
N ASP A 312 -27.72 9.19 8.50
CA ASP A 312 -26.45 9.90 8.44
C ASP A 312 -25.35 9.28 9.32
N GLU A 313 -25.45 7.99 9.66
CA GLU A 313 -24.30 7.30 10.26
C GLU A 313 -23.14 7.22 9.25
N PRO A 314 -21.95 7.75 9.60
CA PRO A 314 -20.78 7.68 8.73
C PRO A 314 -20.37 6.23 8.54
N SER A 315 -19.97 5.86 7.32
CA SER A 315 -19.47 4.52 7.06
C SER A 315 -18.24 4.26 7.94
N VAL A 316 -18.18 3.08 8.54
CA VAL A 316 -17.06 2.67 9.39
C VAL A 316 -16.10 1.85 8.56
N VAL A 317 -14.82 2.21 8.60
CA VAL A 317 -13.73 1.48 7.94
C VAL A 317 -13.00 0.67 9.01
N GLY A 318 -13.22 -0.64 8.96
CA GLY A 318 -12.66 -1.65 9.85
C GLY A 318 -11.54 -2.45 9.21
N LEU A 319 -11.21 -3.56 9.87
CA LEU A 319 -10.25 -4.54 9.36
C LEU A 319 -10.71 -5.15 8.02
N GLU A 320 -12.01 -5.40 7.86
CA GLU A 320 -12.57 -6.06 6.67
C GLU A 320 -12.43 -5.21 5.41
N GLU A 321 -12.70 -3.90 5.49
CA GLU A 321 -12.56 -2.97 4.39
C GLU A 321 -11.11 -2.84 3.94
N ILE A 322 -10.19 -2.70 4.89
CA ILE A 322 -8.75 -2.62 4.61
C ILE A 322 -8.27 -3.92 3.96
N ALA A 323 -8.65 -5.07 4.50
CA ALA A 323 -8.32 -6.37 3.91
C ALA A 323 -8.87 -6.51 2.48
N ARG A 324 -10.05 -5.95 2.18
CA ARG A 324 -10.61 -5.94 0.82
C ARG A 324 -9.69 -5.21 -0.16
N VAL A 325 -9.24 -4.02 0.22
CA VAL A 325 -8.37 -3.18 -0.62
C VAL A 325 -7.01 -3.83 -0.78
N THR A 326 -6.40 -4.32 0.31
CA THR A 326 -5.13 -5.06 0.21
C THR A 326 -5.25 -6.28 -0.70
N SER A 327 -6.40 -6.97 -0.67
CA SER A 327 -6.64 -8.11 -1.56
C SER A 327 -6.69 -7.71 -3.03
N LEU A 328 -7.31 -6.57 -3.32
CA LEU A 328 -7.39 -6.02 -4.67
C LEU A 328 -6.01 -5.66 -5.21
N TRP A 329 -5.17 -5.05 -4.38
CA TRP A 329 -3.83 -4.59 -4.77
C TRP A 329 -2.84 -5.72 -4.94
N SER A 330 -2.80 -6.62 -3.96
CA SER A 330 -1.87 -7.76 -3.98
C SER A 330 -2.34 -8.90 -4.88
N GLY A 331 -3.63 -8.92 -5.23
CA GLY A 331 -4.26 -10.07 -5.91
C GLY A 331 -4.49 -11.27 -4.98
N ILE A 332 -4.23 -11.13 -3.68
CA ILE A 332 -4.29 -12.21 -2.70
C ILE A 332 -5.56 -12.05 -1.85
N PRO A 333 -6.44 -13.04 -1.72
CA PRO A 333 -7.67 -12.91 -0.95
C PRO A 333 -7.42 -12.86 0.58
N VAL A 334 -7.00 -11.71 1.12
CA VAL A 334 -6.72 -11.49 2.56
C VAL A 334 -7.95 -11.70 3.45
N GLN A 335 -9.15 -11.41 2.94
CA GLN A 335 -10.41 -11.53 3.69
C GLN A 335 -10.76 -12.96 4.07
N GLN A 336 -10.43 -13.92 3.21
CA GLN A 336 -10.65 -15.34 3.48
C GLN A 336 -9.62 -15.89 4.46
N LEU A 337 -8.53 -15.16 4.70
CA LEU A 337 -7.39 -15.76 5.35
C LEU A 337 -7.47 -15.72 6.90
N THR A 338 -8.04 -14.73 7.58
CA THR A 338 -7.86 -14.65 9.06
C THR A 338 -8.67 -15.67 9.88
N ALA A 339 -9.95 -15.88 9.55
CA ALA A 339 -10.80 -16.89 10.20
C ALA A 339 -10.86 -18.20 9.38
N ASP A 340 -10.91 -18.11 8.05
CA ASP A 340 -10.92 -19.29 7.21
C ASP A 340 -9.53 -19.89 6.98
N GLU A 341 -8.36 -19.20 7.16
CA GLU A 341 -7.06 -19.92 7.18
C GLU A 341 -7.05 -20.93 8.30
N ARG A 342 -7.55 -20.61 9.50
CA ARG A 342 -7.53 -21.58 10.60
C ARG A 342 -8.35 -22.82 10.25
N LYS A 343 -9.53 -22.63 9.66
CA LYS A 343 -10.38 -23.74 9.21
C LYS A 343 -9.78 -24.49 8.02
N LEU A 344 -9.26 -23.76 7.04
CA LEU A 344 -8.58 -24.27 5.84
C LEU A 344 -7.34 -25.07 6.23
N LEU A 345 -6.53 -24.56 7.16
CA LEU A 345 -5.36 -25.26 7.68
C LEU A 345 -5.77 -26.54 8.38
N VAL A 346 -6.82 -26.52 9.22
CA VAL A 346 -7.33 -27.73 9.88
C VAL A 346 -7.77 -28.78 8.84
N GLY A 347 -8.48 -28.36 7.78
CA GLY A 347 -9.01 -29.24 6.73
C GLY A 347 -8.12 -29.47 5.50
N LEU A 348 -6.88 -28.95 5.49
CA LEU A 348 -6.01 -28.94 4.29
C LEU A 348 -5.72 -30.36 3.78
N ASP A 349 -5.51 -31.30 4.69
CA ASP A 349 -5.27 -32.71 4.39
C ASP A 349 -6.43 -33.33 3.61
N ASP A 350 -7.66 -33.06 4.06
CA ASP A 350 -8.87 -33.63 3.48
C ASP A 350 -9.17 -33.02 2.10
N GLU A 351 -8.97 -31.72 1.93
CA GLU A 351 -9.14 -31.06 0.64
C GLU A 351 -8.13 -31.54 -0.41
N LEU A 352 -6.87 -31.75 -0.01
CA LEU A 352 -5.86 -32.32 -0.91
C LEU A 352 -6.17 -33.77 -1.31
N ARG A 353 -6.67 -34.58 -0.36
CA ARG A 353 -7.07 -35.98 -0.61
C ARG A 353 -8.25 -36.13 -1.55
N LYS A 354 -9.16 -35.16 -1.61
CA LYS A 354 -10.27 -35.17 -2.58
C LYS A 354 -9.76 -35.12 -4.03
N ARG A 355 -8.60 -34.50 -4.25
CA ARG A 355 -8.04 -34.26 -5.60
C ARG A 355 -6.89 -35.20 -5.95
N VAL A 356 -6.06 -35.59 -4.98
CA VAL A 356 -4.92 -36.48 -5.19
C VAL A 356 -5.13 -37.79 -4.44
N ILE A 357 -5.22 -38.88 -5.20
CA ILE A 357 -5.50 -40.23 -4.68
C ILE A 357 -4.18 -41.01 -4.56
N GLY A 358 -3.94 -41.65 -3.40
CA GLY A 358 -2.85 -42.61 -3.20
C GLY A 358 -1.50 -42.02 -2.79
N GLN A 359 -1.38 -40.69 -2.60
CA GLN A 359 -0.16 -39.99 -2.18
C GLN A 359 -0.25 -39.47 -0.74
N ASP A 360 -0.78 -40.27 0.19
CA ASP A 360 -1.11 -39.83 1.55
C ASP A 360 0.09 -39.27 2.31
N ASP A 361 1.27 -39.89 2.19
CA ASP A 361 2.49 -39.43 2.85
C ASP A 361 2.92 -38.04 2.37
N ALA A 362 2.81 -37.79 1.06
CA ALA A 362 3.15 -36.50 0.46
C ALA A 362 2.15 -35.42 0.89
N VAL A 363 0.85 -35.74 0.94
CA VAL A 363 -0.20 -34.83 1.43
C VAL A 363 0.07 -34.43 2.89
N VAL A 364 0.34 -35.41 3.77
CA VAL A 364 0.64 -35.15 5.19
C VAL A 364 1.90 -34.31 5.36
N ALA A 365 2.94 -34.57 4.58
CA ALA A 365 4.19 -33.80 4.61
C ALA A 365 3.97 -32.32 4.25
N ILE A 366 3.20 -32.06 3.18
CA ILE A 366 2.84 -30.70 2.75
C ILE A 366 2.05 -29.99 3.83
N SER A 367 0.96 -30.61 4.29
CA SER A 367 0.10 -29.98 5.28
C SER A 367 0.85 -29.67 6.57
N ARG A 368 1.72 -30.57 7.03
CA ARG A 368 2.57 -30.33 8.20
C ARG A 368 3.53 -29.17 8.00
N ALA A 369 4.12 -29.02 6.81
CA ALA A 369 5.03 -27.91 6.51
C ALA A 369 4.27 -26.57 6.51
N VAL A 370 3.14 -26.51 5.81
CA VAL A 370 2.28 -25.32 5.74
C VAL A 370 1.74 -24.91 7.11
N LYS A 371 1.21 -25.86 7.90
CA LYS A 371 0.73 -25.63 9.28
C LYS A 371 1.82 -25.08 10.19
N ARG A 372 3.06 -25.57 10.07
CA ARG A 372 4.20 -25.12 10.88
C ARG A 372 4.59 -23.69 10.59
N SER A 373 4.62 -23.32 9.31
CA SER A 373 4.91 -21.93 8.93
C SER A 373 3.83 -20.97 9.42
N ARG A 374 2.56 -21.38 9.33
CA ARG A 374 1.44 -20.54 9.75
C ARG A 374 1.26 -20.40 11.26
N THR A 375 1.80 -21.31 12.05
CA THR A 375 1.81 -21.21 13.52
C THR A 375 2.93 -20.31 14.05
N GLY A 376 3.73 -19.68 13.19
CA GLY A 376 4.86 -18.85 13.59
C GLY A 376 6.02 -19.66 14.19
N MET A 377 6.03 -20.98 13.97
CA MET A 377 7.09 -21.88 14.40
C MET A 377 8.18 -22.05 13.32
N SER A 378 8.08 -21.35 12.18
CA SER A 378 9.11 -21.25 11.15
C SER A 378 9.84 -19.92 11.22
N ASP A 379 11.02 -19.88 10.65
CA ASP A 379 11.77 -18.65 10.41
C ASP A 379 10.98 -17.74 9.44
N PRO A 380 10.73 -16.46 9.78
CA PRO A 380 10.08 -15.50 8.89
C PRO A 380 10.86 -15.20 7.61
N ASP A 381 12.18 -15.35 7.65
CA ASP A 381 13.08 -15.06 6.53
C ASP A 381 13.21 -16.25 5.57
N ARG A 382 12.43 -17.32 5.76
CA ARG A 382 12.47 -18.52 4.92
C ARG A 382 11.16 -18.75 4.16
N PRO A 383 11.21 -19.46 3.02
CA PRO A 383 10.00 -19.91 2.33
C PRO A 383 9.05 -20.68 3.25
N ILE A 384 7.74 -20.56 3.04
CA ILE A 384 6.68 -21.19 3.86
C ILE A 384 6.91 -22.70 3.97
N ALA A 385 7.30 -23.33 2.87
CA ALA A 385 7.75 -24.71 2.86
C ALA A 385 8.63 -24.97 1.64
N THR A 386 9.71 -25.72 1.86
CA THR A 386 10.60 -26.24 0.81
C THR A 386 10.49 -27.75 0.78
N LEU A 387 10.05 -28.32 -0.34
CA LEU A 387 9.71 -29.75 -0.47
C LEU A 387 10.33 -30.35 -1.73
N LEU A 388 10.89 -31.56 -1.61
CA LEU A 388 11.39 -32.34 -2.74
C LEU A 388 10.51 -33.58 -2.94
N PHE A 389 9.82 -33.65 -4.07
CA PHE A 389 9.02 -34.81 -4.47
C PHE A 389 9.87 -35.78 -5.29
N CYS A 390 10.00 -37.01 -4.81
CA CYS A 390 10.75 -38.07 -5.48
C CYS A 390 9.80 -39.15 -6.00
N GLY A 391 9.94 -39.56 -7.26
CA GLY A 391 9.15 -40.67 -7.83
C GLY A 391 9.26 -40.81 -9.35
N PRO A 392 8.64 -41.80 -9.98
CA PRO A 392 8.59 -41.86 -11.44
C PRO A 392 7.70 -40.76 -12.03
N THR A 393 7.83 -40.51 -13.33
CA THR A 393 6.95 -39.58 -14.04
C THR A 393 5.50 -40.09 -14.03
N GLY A 394 4.54 -39.17 -13.96
CA GLY A 394 3.11 -39.51 -14.01
C GLY A 394 2.47 -39.95 -12.69
N VAL A 395 3.20 -40.01 -11.57
CA VAL A 395 2.63 -40.38 -10.24
C VAL A 395 1.81 -39.28 -9.55
N GLY A 396 1.72 -38.09 -10.16
CA GLY A 396 0.89 -36.99 -9.65
C GLY A 396 1.64 -35.90 -8.86
N LYS A 397 2.98 -35.83 -8.94
CA LYS A 397 3.77 -34.77 -8.26
C LYS A 397 3.30 -33.36 -8.63
N THR A 398 3.23 -33.08 -9.93
CA THR A 398 2.75 -31.80 -10.47
C THR A 398 1.28 -31.54 -10.11
N GLU A 399 0.46 -32.58 -10.06
CA GLU A 399 -0.97 -32.46 -9.72
C GLU A 399 -1.16 -32.10 -8.25
N LEU A 400 -0.33 -32.64 -7.36
CA LEU A 400 -0.32 -32.27 -5.95
C LEU A 400 0.06 -30.81 -5.72
N THR A 401 1.02 -30.29 -6.51
CA THR A 401 1.38 -28.87 -6.50
C THR A 401 0.23 -27.98 -6.97
N LYS A 402 -0.47 -28.37 -8.05
CA LYS A 402 -1.66 -27.65 -8.54
C LYS A 402 -2.82 -27.70 -7.54
N ALA A 403 -3.05 -28.85 -6.91
CA ALA A 403 -4.05 -29.03 -5.89
C ALA A 403 -3.79 -28.10 -4.70
N LEU A 404 -2.53 -27.98 -4.27
CA LEU A 404 -2.14 -27.03 -3.24
C LEU A 404 -2.34 -25.57 -3.68
N ALA A 405 -1.94 -25.21 -4.91
CA ALA A 405 -2.15 -23.87 -5.44
C ALA A 405 -3.65 -23.49 -5.42
N SER A 406 -4.51 -24.39 -5.88
CA SER A 406 -5.96 -24.19 -5.88
C SER A 406 -6.57 -24.12 -4.48
N THR A 407 -6.14 -24.98 -3.55
CA THR A 407 -6.75 -25.08 -2.22
C THR A 407 -6.27 -23.98 -1.28
N TYR A 408 -4.98 -23.66 -1.34
CA TYR A 408 -4.34 -22.73 -0.40
C TYR A 408 -4.25 -21.30 -0.92
N PHE A 409 -4.04 -21.10 -2.23
CA PHE A 409 -4.00 -19.77 -2.85
C PHE A 409 -5.28 -19.45 -3.65
N GLY A 410 -6.26 -20.35 -3.66
CA GLY A 410 -7.57 -20.16 -4.30
C GLY A 410 -7.57 -20.28 -5.83
N SER A 411 -6.41 -20.50 -6.46
CA SER A 411 -6.30 -20.63 -7.92
C SER A 411 -5.11 -21.49 -8.33
N GLU A 412 -5.30 -22.36 -9.33
CA GLU A 412 -4.19 -23.08 -9.97
C GLU A 412 -3.21 -22.15 -10.70
N SER A 413 -3.68 -20.98 -11.14
CA SER A 413 -2.84 -19.97 -11.80
C SER A 413 -1.88 -19.24 -10.87
N ALA A 414 -1.96 -19.52 -9.56
CA ALA A 414 -0.99 -19.13 -8.56
C ALA A 414 0.22 -20.09 -8.52
N MET A 415 0.32 -21.07 -9.40
CA MET A 415 1.51 -21.89 -9.57
C MET A 415 2.41 -21.33 -10.68
N VAL A 416 3.67 -21.07 -10.36
CA VAL A 416 4.75 -20.77 -11.32
C VAL A 416 5.51 -22.07 -11.59
N ARG A 417 5.38 -22.61 -12.80
CA ARG A 417 6.10 -23.83 -13.22
C ARG A 417 7.32 -23.44 -14.05
N LEU A 418 8.47 -23.95 -13.65
CA LEU A 418 9.74 -23.80 -14.35
C LEU A 418 10.25 -25.20 -14.73
N ASP A 419 10.34 -25.45 -16.03
CA ASP A 419 10.90 -26.70 -16.56
C ASP A 419 12.43 -26.63 -16.54
N MET A 420 13.06 -27.47 -15.72
CA MET A 420 14.51 -27.45 -15.55
C MET A 420 15.25 -28.06 -16.75
N SER A 421 14.55 -28.73 -17.67
CA SER A 421 15.12 -29.12 -18.97
C SER A 421 15.52 -27.89 -19.80
N GLU A 422 14.89 -26.74 -19.63
CA GLU A 422 15.28 -25.50 -20.33
C GLU A 422 16.59 -24.90 -19.78
N TYR A 423 17.04 -25.37 -18.63
CA TYR A 423 18.20 -24.84 -17.92
C TYR A 423 19.35 -25.87 -17.78
N MET A 424 19.45 -26.79 -18.73
CA MET A 424 20.55 -27.76 -18.80
C MET A 424 21.91 -27.09 -19.08
N GLU A 425 21.91 -25.98 -19.81
CA GLU A 425 23.12 -25.28 -20.22
C GLU A 425 23.48 -24.13 -19.29
N ARG A 426 24.79 -23.90 -19.11
CA ARG A 426 25.31 -22.85 -18.22
C ARG A 426 24.81 -21.44 -18.58
N HIS A 427 24.61 -21.15 -19.86
CA HIS A 427 24.11 -19.84 -20.32
C HIS A 427 22.60 -19.66 -20.08
N ALA A 428 21.85 -20.74 -19.87
CA ALA A 428 20.43 -20.65 -19.52
C ALA A 428 20.23 -20.26 -18.04
N VAL A 429 21.21 -20.55 -17.18
CA VAL A 429 21.17 -20.19 -15.75
C VAL A 429 20.97 -18.68 -15.54
N SER A 430 21.60 -17.83 -16.35
CA SER A 430 21.41 -16.38 -16.28
C SER A 430 20.02 -15.93 -16.71
N LYS A 431 19.24 -16.75 -17.43
CA LYS A 431 17.83 -16.42 -17.71
C LYS A 431 16.96 -16.56 -16.46
N LEU A 432 17.34 -17.42 -15.51
CA LEU A 432 16.56 -17.67 -14.30
C LEU A 432 16.58 -16.47 -13.35
N ILE A 433 17.77 -15.88 -13.15
CA ILE A 433 17.99 -14.75 -12.22
C ILE A 433 18.11 -13.41 -12.92
N GLY A 434 18.68 -13.36 -14.13
CA GLY A 434 19.05 -12.13 -14.81
C GLY A 434 20.49 -12.18 -15.33
N SER A 435 20.75 -11.47 -16.43
CA SER A 435 22.10 -11.39 -17.00
C SER A 435 23.03 -10.56 -16.09
N PRO A 436 24.30 -10.96 -15.88
CA PRO A 436 25.23 -10.19 -15.07
C PRO A 436 25.67 -8.86 -15.75
N PRO A 437 26.24 -7.90 -14.99
CA PRO A 437 26.74 -6.64 -15.53
C PRO A 437 27.66 -6.82 -16.74
N GLY A 438 27.34 -6.13 -17.83
CA GLY A 438 28.13 -6.16 -19.08
C GLY A 438 27.67 -7.18 -20.13
N TYR A 439 26.63 -7.97 -19.84
CA TYR A 439 26.01 -8.89 -20.81
C TYR A 439 24.70 -8.33 -21.37
N MET A 440 24.30 -8.79 -22.56
CA MET A 440 22.99 -8.45 -23.15
C MET A 440 21.86 -8.94 -22.23
N GLY A 441 20.89 -8.07 -21.94
CA GLY A 441 19.82 -8.34 -20.96
C GLY A 441 20.18 -7.93 -19.52
N PHE A 442 21.34 -7.30 -19.29
CA PHE A 442 21.65 -6.71 -17.98
C PHE A 442 20.65 -5.60 -17.63
N GLY A 443 20.00 -5.72 -16.47
CA GLY A 443 18.92 -4.83 -16.05
C GLY A 443 17.52 -5.30 -16.46
N GLU A 444 17.39 -6.45 -17.12
CA GLU A 444 16.12 -7.18 -17.25
C GLU A 444 16.07 -8.24 -16.14
N GLY A 445 14.97 -8.31 -15.40
CA GLY A 445 14.84 -9.30 -14.33
C GLY A 445 14.76 -10.73 -14.87
N GLY A 446 15.28 -11.69 -14.11
CA GLY A 446 15.19 -13.11 -14.43
C GLY A 446 13.77 -13.67 -14.49
N THR A 447 13.59 -14.80 -15.16
CA THR A 447 12.27 -15.46 -15.28
C THR A 447 11.67 -15.79 -13.91
N LEU A 448 12.49 -16.25 -12.95
CA LEU A 448 12.02 -16.57 -11.59
C LEU A 448 11.77 -15.30 -10.78
N THR A 449 12.70 -14.36 -10.78
CA THR A 449 12.61 -13.12 -10.00
C THR A 449 11.42 -12.27 -10.45
N GLU A 450 11.18 -12.14 -11.75
CA GLU A 450 10.00 -11.44 -12.30
C GLU A 450 8.70 -12.18 -12.04
N ALA A 451 8.69 -13.52 -12.13
CA ALA A 451 7.48 -14.30 -11.87
C ALA A 451 7.02 -14.15 -10.42
N VAL A 452 7.95 -14.22 -9.46
CA VAL A 452 7.68 -13.99 -8.04
C VAL A 452 7.31 -12.53 -7.77
N ARG A 453 8.01 -11.56 -8.38
CA ARG A 453 7.71 -10.13 -8.23
C ARG A 453 6.29 -9.78 -8.68
N ARG A 454 5.82 -10.35 -9.80
CA ARG A 454 4.48 -10.10 -10.34
C ARG A 454 3.36 -10.78 -9.55
N LYS A 455 3.68 -11.92 -8.93
CA LYS A 455 2.73 -12.72 -8.15
C LYS A 455 3.40 -13.15 -6.84
N PRO A 456 3.55 -12.22 -5.87
CA PRO A 456 3.98 -12.61 -4.54
C PRO A 456 2.94 -13.57 -3.95
N PHE A 457 3.35 -14.56 -3.15
CA PHE A 457 2.47 -15.62 -2.63
C PHE A 457 2.03 -16.61 -3.71
N THR A 458 3.03 -17.23 -4.34
CA THR A 458 2.88 -18.24 -5.39
C THR A 458 3.36 -19.62 -4.91
N VAL A 459 3.07 -20.64 -5.70
CA VAL A 459 3.71 -21.94 -5.60
C VAL A 459 4.75 -22.05 -6.71
N VAL A 460 6.03 -22.09 -6.34
CA VAL A 460 7.11 -22.26 -7.33
C VAL A 460 7.38 -23.76 -7.50
N LEU A 461 7.20 -24.28 -8.71
CA LEU A 461 7.50 -25.66 -9.07
C LEU A 461 8.70 -25.71 -10.01
N PHE A 462 9.80 -26.29 -9.52
CA PHE A 462 10.93 -26.70 -10.35
C PHE A 462 10.71 -28.14 -10.81
N ASP A 463 10.33 -28.32 -12.07
CA ASP A 463 10.03 -29.63 -12.65
C ASP A 463 11.28 -30.26 -13.27
N GLU A 464 11.42 -31.58 -13.12
CA GLU A 464 12.58 -32.36 -13.60
C GLU A 464 13.94 -31.78 -13.12
N ILE A 465 14.05 -31.43 -11.83
CA ILE A 465 15.20 -30.73 -11.26
C ILE A 465 16.53 -31.47 -11.49
N GLU A 466 16.49 -32.79 -11.67
CA GLU A 466 17.66 -33.61 -12.00
C GLU A 466 18.29 -33.29 -13.36
N LYS A 467 17.55 -32.64 -14.27
CA LYS A 467 18.07 -32.19 -15.57
C LYS A 467 18.72 -30.81 -15.52
N ALA A 468 18.55 -30.05 -14.43
CA ALA A 468 19.12 -28.72 -14.29
C ALA A 468 20.66 -28.73 -14.33
N HIS A 469 21.25 -27.63 -14.82
CA HIS A 469 22.68 -27.40 -14.67
C HIS A 469 23.07 -27.30 -13.17
N PRO A 470 24.24 -27.85 -12.73
CA PRO A 470 24.66 -27.82 -11.33
C PRO A 470 24.68 -26.43 -10.68
N ASP A 471 25.01 -25.37 -11.43
CA ASP A 471 25.03 -23.99 -10.93
C ASP A 471 23.65 -23.51 -10.43
N ILE A 472 22.54 -24.10 -10.89
CA ILE A 472 21.20 -23.78 -10.39
C ILE A 472 21.03 -24.18 -8.93
N PHE A 473 21.64 -25.27 -8.48
CA PHE A 473 21.48 -25.70 -7.09
C PHE A 473 22.08 -24.69 -6.11
N ASN A 474 23.16 -24.00 -6.49
CA ASN A 474 23.74 -22.93 -5.66
C ASN A 474 22.79 -21.75 -5.49
N ILE A 475 22.07 -21.43 -6.56
CA ILE A 475 21.05 -20.38 -6.58
C ILE A 475 19.86 -20.79 -5.70
N LEU A 476 19.39 -22.03 -5.87
CA LEU A 476 18.27 -22.56 -5.11
C LEU A 476 18.58 -22.66 -3.61
N LEU A 477 19.84 -22.92 -3.23
CA LEU A 477 20.25 -22.89 -1.82
C LEU A 477 19.99 -21.51 -1.19
N GLN A 478 20.34 -20.41 -1.88
CA GLN A 478 20.05 -19.06 -1.40
C GLN A 478 18.54 -18.84 -1.22
N VAL A 479 17.73 -19.32 -2.17
CA VAL A 479 16.26 -19.24 -2.08
C VAL A 479 15.74 -20.06 -0.89
N PHE A 480 16.26 -21.26 -0.65
CA PHE A 480 15.76 -22.17 0.39
C PHE A 480 16.21 -21.77 1.80
N GLU A 481 17.40 -21.19 1.95
CA GLU A 481 17.98 -20.83 3.26
C GLU A 481 17.62 -19.43 3.71
N ASP A 482 17.66 -18.47 2.78
CA ASP A 482 17.53 -17.05 3.10
C ASP A 482 16.24 -16.43 2.56
N GLY A 483 15.47 -17.14 1.72
CA GLY A 483 14.21 -16.61 1.18
C GLY A 483 14.38 -15.38 0.28
N HIS A 484 15.61 -15.03 -0.10
CA HIS A 484 15.92 -13.88 -0.95
C HIS A 484 16.71 -14.34 -2.18
N LEU A 485 16.47 -13.67 -3.31
CA LEU A 485 17.23 -13.93 -4.53
C LEU A 485 17.65 -12.64 -5.20
N THR A 486 18.92 -12.28 -5.06
CA THR A 486 19.45 -11.03 -5.62
C THR A 486 19.53 -11.09 -7.15
N ASP A 487 18.77 -10.23 -7.82
CA ASP A 487 18.85 -10.05 -9.27
C ASP A 487 20.01 -9.08 -9.65
N SER A 488 20.37 -9.08 -10.93
CA SER A 488 21.19 -8.08 -11.62
C SER A 488 20.75 -6.62 -11.40
N GLN A 489 19.49 -6.39 -11.01
CA GLN A 489 18.97 -5.06 -10.63
C GLN A 489 19.28 -4.66 -9.17
N VAL A 490 19.95 -5.51 -8.37
CA VAL A 490 20.22 -5.28 -6.92
C VAL A 490 18.94 -5.04 -6.12
N LEU A 491 17.83 -5.63 -6.57
CA LEU A 491 16.59 -5.73 -5.82
C LEU A 491 16.47 -7.18 -5.33
N ASP A 492 16.21 -7.34 -4.04
CA ASP A 492 16.02 -8.63 -3.37
C ASP A 492 14.52 -8.92 -3.25
N PRO A 493 13.89 -9.67 -4.18
CA PRO A 493 12.55 -10.19 -3.97
C PRO A 493 12.55 -11.17 -2.78
N ASP A 494 11.72 -10.87 -1.78
CA ASP A 494 11.34 -11.80 -0.71
C ASP A 494 10.52 -12.96 -1.30
N ILE A 495 11.16 -14.12 -1.48
CA ILE A 495 10.51 -15.38 -1.84
C ILE A 495 9.97 -16.03 -0.55
N ARG A 496 8.83 -15.53 -0.07
CA ARG A 496 8.10 -16.10 1.08
C ARG A 496 7.11 -17.20 0.66
N ASP A 497 7.37 -17.84 -0.46
CA ASP A 497 6.47 -18.73 -1.17
C ASP A 497 6.59 -20.20 -0.72
N ILE A 498 5.75 -21.08 -1.26
CA ILE A 498 5.96 -22.52 -1.12
C ILE A 498 6.76 -22.99 -2.33
N THR A 499 7.94 -23.56 -2.08
CA THR A 499 8.85 -24.02 -3.14
C THR A 499 8.87 -25.53 -3.22
N PHE A 500 8.56 -26.05 -4.41
CA PHE A 500 8.59 -27.47 -4.74
C PHE A 500 9.69 -27.77 -5.75
N CYS A 501 10.45 -28.81 -5.47
CA CYS A 501 11.31 -29.47 -6.44
C CYS A 501 10.71 -30.84 -6.77
N SER A 502 10.53 -31.16 -8.04
CA SER A 502 10.07 -32.47 -8.51
C SER A 502 11.24 -33.20 -9.17
N ARG A 503 11.52 -34.40 -8.68
CA ARG A 503 12.54 -35.34 -9.19
C ARG A 503 11.91 -36.66 -9.55
#